data_AF-A0ABD1JLV0-F1
#
_entry.id   AF-A0ABD1JLV0-F1
#
_cell.length_a   1.000
_cell.length_b   1.000
_cell.length_c   1.000
_cell.angle_alpha   90.00
_cell.angle_beta   90.00
_cell.angle_gamma   90.00
#
_symmetry.space_group_name_H-M   'P 1'
#
loop_
_entity.id
_entity.type
_entity.pdbx_description
1 polymer ?
#
loop_
_entity_poly.entity_id
_entity_poly.type
_entity_poly.pdbx_seq_one_letter_code
_entity_poly.pdbx_strand_id
1 'polypeptide(L)'
;MVKEGQAEVWDEEAVWRMELYLSVGIMALGLLSLLAVASLPSVSNSLNWREFTFIQSRLGYAALFMSTLHTLLFGWDRAFQPSSYHFYLPPTFVLVLALPCTVLLGRLLLALPCVSLRLARIRRGWEKQRCIRFQLPENERNGTEDISDV
;
A
#
# COMPACT_ATOMS: atom_id res chain seq x y z
N MET A 1 4.51 57.45 0.76
CA MET A 1 3.03 57.27 0.81
C MET A 1 2.74 55.80 1.01
N VAL A 2 2.67 55.36 2.27
CA VAL A 2 2.07 54.08 2.63
C VAL A 2 0.56 54.32 2.62
N LYS A 3 -0.20 53.53 1.85
CA LYS A 3 -1.67 53.62 1.85
C LYS A 3 -2.20 52.97 3.13
N GLU A 4 -2.56 53.80 4.09
CA GLU A 4 -3.44 53.46 5.21
C GLU A 4 -4.75 52.86 4.63
N GLY A 5 -5.10 51.64 4.99
CA GLY A 5 -6.44 51.07 4.71
C GLY A 5 -6.51 49.74 3.96
N GLN A 6 -5.41 49.06 3.67
CA GLN A 6 -5.49 47.61 3.48
C GLN A 6 -5.35 46.97 4.85
N ALA A 7 -6.49 46.69 5.50
CA ALA A 7 -6.51 45.62 6.49
C ALA A 7 -5.79 44.44 5.83
N GLU A 8 -4.72 43.94 6.45
CA GLU A 8 -4.02 42.76 5.97
C GLU A 8 -5.10 41.74 5.62
N VAL A 9 -5.31 41.47 4.33
CA VAL A 9 -6.29 40.49 3.88
C VAL A 9 -5.68 39.17 4.28
N TRP A 10 -5.93 38.79 5.52
CA TRP A 10 -5.52 37.53 6.11
C TRP A 10 -6.22 36.44 5.33
N ASP A 11 -5.48 35.85 4.38
CA ASP A 11 -5.93 34.70 3.63
C ASP A 11 -5.68 33.45 4.47
N GLU A 12 -6.66 33.14 5.32
CA GLU A 12 -6.64 31.96 6.18
C GLU A 12 -6.39 30.68 5.36
N GLU A 13 -6.94 30.60 4.14
CA GLU A 13 -6.77 29.44 3.27
C GLU A 13 -5.31 29.28 2.83
N ALA A 14 -4.66 30.38 2.41
CA ALA A 14 -3.25 30.34 2.03
C ALA A 14 -2.33 29.93 3.21
N VAL A 15 -2.63 30.41 4.43
CA VAL A 15 -1.88 30.05 5.64
C VAL A 15 -2.05 28.56 5.95
N TRP A 16 -3.29 28.07 6.04
CA TRP A 16 -3.56 26.65 6.29
C TRP A 16 -2.95 25.75 5.21
N ARG A 17 -2.98 26.15 3.94
CA ARG A 17 -2.34 25.43 2.84
C ARG A 17 -0.83 25.33 3.04
N MET A 18 -0.15 26.43 3.40
CA MET A 18 1.30 26.44 3.63
C MET A 18 1.69 25.59 4.83
N GLU A 19 0.94 25.68 5.93
CA GLU A 19 1.18 24.90 7.14
C GLU A 19 0.97 23.40 6.92
N LEU A 20 -0.11 23.01 6.21
CA LEU A 20 -0.37 21.63 5.83
C LEU A 20 0.72 21.09 4.89
N TYR A 21 1.11 21.87 3.89
CA TYR A 21 2.18 21.49 2.95
C TYR A 21 3.51 21.22 3.69
N LEU A 22 3.89 22.12 4.60
CA LEU A 22 5.13 22.00 5.38
C LEU A 22 5.07 20.80 6.34
N SER A 23 3.99 20.67 7.09
CA SER A 23 3.83 19.60 8.09
C SER A 23 3.81 18.20 7.45
N VAL A 24 3.10 18.02 6.34
CA VAL A 24 3.09 16.75 5.60
C VAL A 24 4.46 16.42 5.03
N GLY A 25 5.20 17.43 4.54
CA GLY A 25 6.58 17.25 4.07
C GLY A 25 7.53 16.77 5.16
N ILE A 26 7.48 17.41 6.34
CA ILE A 26 8.29 17.00 7.51
C ILE A 26 7.94 15.58 7.95
N MET A 27 6.65 15.25 8.00
CA MET A 27 6.19 13.90 8.35
C MET A 27 6.69 12.86 7.35
N ALA A 28 6.61 13.14 6.05
CA ALA A 28 7.08 12.24 5.00
C ALA A 28 8.58 11.98 5.11
N LEU A 29 9.39 13.04 5.29
CA LEU A 29 10.83 12.92 5.50
C LEU A 29 11.18 12.17 6.78
N GLY A 30 10.45 12.43 7.87
CA GLY A 30 10.62 11.72 9.14
C GLY A 30 10.37 10.20 8.98
N LEU A 31 9.29 9.82 8.31
CA LEU A 31 8.99 8.42 8.04
C LEU A 31 10.03 7.77 7.11
N LEU A 32 10.44 8.45 6.05
CA LEU A 32 11.49 7.96 5.14
C LEU A 32 12.84 7.79 5.86
N SER A 33 13.18 8.71 6.77
CA SER A 33 14.38 8.63 7.59
C SER A 33 14.35 7.42 8.54
N LEU A 34 13.22 7.21 9.23
CA LEU A 34 13.02 6.02 10.06
C LEU A 34 13.13 4.72 9.24
N LEU A 35 12.56 4.69 8.04
CA LEU A 35 12.70 3.56 7.12
C LEU A 35 14.15 3.34 6.70
N ALA A 36 14.89 4.41 6.38
CA ALA A 36 16.29 4.33 6.01
C ALA A 36 17.13 3.71 7.14
N VAL A 37 16.93 4.15 8.39
CA VAL A 37 17.61 3.58 9.55
C VAL A 37 17.21 2.12 9.78
N ALA A 38 15.92 1.79 9.66
CA ALA A 38 15.44 0.42 9.82
C ALA A 38 15.92 -0.53 8.70
N SER A 39 16.29 0.00 7.54
CA SER A 39 16.83 -0.79 6.42
C SER A 39 18.28 -1.24 6.63
N LEU A 40 19.00 -0.65 7.61
CA LEU A 40 20.36 -1.05 7.92
C LEU A 40 20.37 -2.48 8.51
N PRO A 41 21.22 -3.39 8.01
CA PRO A 41 21.26 -4.77 8.48
C PRO A 41 21.58 -4.86 9.98
N SER A 42 22.32 -3.89 10.53
CA SER A 42 22.59 -3.78 11.97
C SER A 42 21.32 -3.59 12.82
N VAL A 43 20.40 -2.72 12.38
CA VAL A 43 19.12 -2.47 13.07
C VAL A 43 18.13 -3.59 12.76
N SER A 44 18.06 -4.04 11.51
CA SER A 44 17.20 -5.14 11.09
C SER A 44 17.53 -6.46 11.81
N ASN A 45 18.80 -6.76 12.06
CA ASN A 45 19.24 -7.96 12.78
C ASN A 45 18.95 -7.93 14.29
N SER A 46 18.69 -6.75 14.85
CA SER A 46 18.26 -6.58 16.25
C SER A 46 16.74 -6.71 16.42
N LEU A 47 15.97 -6.54 15.34
CA LEU A 47 14.52 -6.58 15.34
C LEU A 47 13.99 -7.95 14.96
N ASN A 48 12.85 -8.33 15.54
CA ASN A 48 12.20 -9.56 15.14
C ASN A 48 11.66 -9.43 13.69
N TRP A 49 11.66 -10.50 12.90
CA TRP A 49 11.22 -10.46 11.49
C TRP A 49 9.79 -9.89 11.33
N ARG A 50 8.95 -10.08 12.35
CA ARG A 50 7.60 -9.51 12.42
C ARG A 50 7.58 -7.99 12.57
N GLU A 51 8.49 -7.44 13.36
CA GLU A 51 8.63 -5.99 13.59
C GLU A 51 9.24 -5.31 12.36
N PHE A 52 10.25 -5.93 11.76
CA PHE A 52 10.82 -5.48 10.51
C PHE A 52 9.78 -5.42 9.39
N THR A 53 8.99 -6.49 9.24
CA THR A 53 7.89 -6.53 8.26
C THR A 53 6.82 -5.48 8.55
N PHE A 54 6.53 -5.20 9.82
CA PHE A 54 5.59 -4.17 10.22
C PHE A 54 6.09 -2.77 9.85
N ILE A 55 7.34 -2.46 10.18
CA ILE A 55 7.99 -1.18 9.87
C ILE A 55 8.02 -0.97 8.36
N GLN A 56 8.58 -1.92 7.62
CA GLN A 56 8.76 -1.76 6.19
C GLN A 56 7.43 -1.75 5.43
N SER A 57 6.44 -2.53 5.85
CA SER A 57 5.12 -2.52 5.20
C SER A 57 4.28 -1.31 5.62
N ARG A 58 4.00 -1.12 6.92
CA ARG A 58 3.07 -0.07 7.37
C ARG A 58 3.68 1.32 7.29
N LEU A 59 4.90 1.50 7.82
CA LEU A 59 5.55 2.82 7.76
C LEU A 59 5.97 3.16 6.33
N GLY A 60 6.30 2.17 5.50
CA GLY A 60 6.56 2.38 4.07
C GLY A 60 5.34 2.87 3.31
N TYR A 61 4.17 2.25 3.50
CA TYR A 61 2.92 2.77 2.90
C TYR A 61 2.53 4.14 3.46
N ALA A 62 2.73 4.38 4.76
CA ALA A 62 2.47 5.69 5.36
C ALA A 62 3.39 6.78 4.80
N ALA A 63 4.68 6.49 4.61
CA ALA A 63 5.65 7.40 4.00
C ALA A 63 5.25 7.73 2.55
N LEU A 64 4.86 6.72 1.78
CA LEU A 64 4.41 6.87 0.40
C LEU A 64 3.12 7.69 0.32
N PHE A 65 2.16 7.47 1.23
CA PHE A 65 0.95 8.27 1.34
C PHE A 65 1.26 9.74 1.66
N MET A 66 2.08 10.01 2.68
CA MET A 66 2.44 11.38 3.06
C MET A 66 3.23 12.10 1.96
N SER A 67 4.15 11.41 1.27
CA SER A 67 4.89 11.98 0.12
C SER A 67 3.97 12.28 -1.06
N THR A 68 3.00 11.39 -1.34
CA THR A 68 1.96 11.62 -2.37
C THR A 68 1.07 12.80 -1.99
N LEU A 69 0.70 12.92 -0.71
CA LEU A 69 -0.11 14.04 -0.22
C LEU A 69 0.67 15.36 -0.30
N HIS A 70 1.95 15.38 0.08
CA HIS A 70 2.82 16.56 -0.02
C HIS A 70 2.93 17.07 -1.46
N THR A 71 3.18 16.16 -2.40
CA THR A 71 3.24 16.48 -3.83
C THR A 71 1.87 16.91 -4.36
N LEU A 72 0.79 16.25 -3.96
CA LEU A 72 -0.58 16.63 -4.32
C LEU A 72 -0.93 18.04 -3.83
N LEU A 73 -0.62 18.38 -2.58
CA LEU A 73 -0.85 19.72 -2.02
C LEU A 73 -0.05 20.79 -2.77
N PHE A 74 1.19 20.49 -3.14
CA PHE A 74 2.01 21.37 -3.98
C PHE A 74 1.41 21.56 -5.39
N GLY A 75 0.94 20.48 -5.99
CA GLY A 75 0.40 20.47 -7.35
C GLY A 75 -1.07 20.89 -7.45
N TRP A 76 -1.81 20.97 -6.34
CA TRP A 76 -3.25 21.24 -6.31
C TRP A 76 -3.61 22.55 -7.02
N ASP A 77 -2.86 23.62 -6.76
CA ASP A 77 -3.10 24.92 -7.42
C ASP A 77 -2.94 24.84 -8.94
N ARG A 78 -2.01 24.00 -9.41
CA ARG A 78 -1.72 23.78 -10.84
C ARG A 78 -2.65 22.76 -11.50
N ALA A 79 -3.14 21.78 -10.75
CA ALA A 79 -3.97 20.68 -11.25
C ALA A 79 -5.44 21.10 -11.46
N PHE A 80 -5.94 22.07 -10.67
CA PHE A 80 -7.32 22.55 -10.72
C PHE A 80 -7.54 23.81 -11.57
N GLN A 81 -6.49 24.35 -12.22
CA GLN A 81 -6.65 25.42 -13.21
C GLN A 81 -6.92 24.81 -14.61
N PRO A 82 -8.18 24.82 -15.11
CA PRO A 82 -8.50 24.37 -16.46
C PRO A 82 -7.80 25.20 -17.56
N SER A 83 -7.28 26.40 -17.23
CA SER A 83 -6.50 27.25 -18.13
C SER A 83 -5.06 26.78 -18.36
N SER A 84 -4.51 25.87 -17.55
CA SER A 84 -3.17 25.30 -17.75
C SER A 84 -3.14 24.20 -18.83
N TYR A 85 -4.30 23.74 -19.30
CA TYR A 85 -4.43 22.72 -20.36
C TYR A 85 -4.45 23.34 -21.77
N HIS A 86 -3.63 24.35 -22.04
CA HIS A 86 -3.62 25.03 -23.33
C HIS A 86 -3.15 24.12 -24.50
N PHE A 87 -2.55 22.96 -24.21
CA PHE A 87 -1.92 22.11 -25.24
C PHE A 87 -2.13 20.60 -25.11
N TYR A 88 -3.13 20.11 -24.35
CA TYR A 88 -3.38 18.66 -24.18
C TYR A 88 -2.20 17.81 -23.63
N LEU A 89 -1.07 18.42 -23.27
CA LEU A 89 0.05 17.74 -22.64
C LEU A 89 -0.23 17.62 -21.14
N PRO A 90 -0.43 16.41 -20.60
CA PRO A 90 -0.54 16.23 -19.16
C PRO A 90 0.76 16.72 -18.51
N PRO A 91 0.69 17.61 -17.50
CA PRO A 91 1.86 18.03 -16.74
C PRO A 91 2.63 16.81 -16.26
N THR A 92 3.97 16.81 -16.39
CA THR A 92 4.85 15.71 -15.95
C THR A 92 4.58 15.27 -14.51
N PHE A 93 4.15 16.22 -13.67
CA PHE A 93 3.64 16.00 -12.33
C PHE A 93 2.52 14.93 -12.24
N VAL A 94 1.52 14.98 -13.11
CA VAL A 94 0.39 14.03 -13.12
C VAL A 94 0.85 12.63 -13.48
N LEU A 95 1.78 12.51 -14.44
CA LEU A 95 2.35 11.22 -14.85
C LEU A 95 3.12 10.56 -13.70
N VAL A 96 3.92 11.34 -12.97
CA VAL A 96 4.70 10.84 -11.83
C VAL A 96 3.79 10.49 -10.65
N LEU A 97 2.70 11.24 -10.43
CA LEU A 97 1.76 11.00 -9.33
C LEU A 97 0.80 9.82 -9.61
N ALA A 98 0.53 9.52 -10.88
CA ALA A 98 -0.34 8.39 -11.26
C ALA A 98 0.17 7.06 -10.70
N LEU A 99 1.49 6.83 -10.71
CA LEU A 99 2.09 5.61 -10.20
C LEU A 99 1.88 5.40 -8.69
N PRO A 100 2.28 6.32 -7.78
CA PRO A 100 2.01 6.18 -6.36
C PRO A 100 0.50 6.16 -6.03
N CYS A 101 -0.33 6.92 -6.77
CA CYS A 101 -1.78 6.86 -6.61
C CYS A 101 -2.36 5.47 -6.96
N THR A 102 -1.94 4.86 -8.08
CA THR A 102 -2.42 3.52 -8.46
C THR A 102 -1.95 2.44 -7.47
N VAL A 103 -0.73 2.56 -6.93
CA VAL A 103 -0.23 1.66 -5.87
C VAL A 103 -1.05 1.78 -4.59
N LEU A 104 -1.32 3.01 -4.13
CA LEU A 104 -2.17 3.28 -2.95
C LEU A 104 -3.59 2.76 -3.15
N LEU A 105 -4.18 3.03 -4.31
CA LEU A 105 -5.53 2.60 -4.65
C LEU A 105 -5.61 1.07 -4.73
N GLY A 106 -4.67 0.43 -5.43
CA GLY A 106 -4.57 -1.03 -5.47
C GLY A 106 -4.44 -1.64 -4.07
N ARG A 107 -3.64 -1.01 -3.20
CA ARG A 107 -3.50 -1.45 -1.80
C ARG A 107 -4.78 -1.29 -0.99
N LEU A 108 -5.50 -0.19 -1.17
CA LEU A 108 -6.80 0.07 -0.54
C LEU A 108 -7.86 -0.92 -1.02
N LEU A 109 -7.90 -1.19 -2.32
CA LEU A 109 -8.78 -2.19 -2.92
C LEU A 109 -8.49 -3.60 -2.38
N LEU A 110 -7.21 -3.94 -2.22
CA LEU A 110 -6.78 -5.21 -1.59
C LEU A 110 -7.08 -5.26 -0.08
N ALA A 111 -7.17 -4.12 0.60
CA ALA A 111 -7.50 -4.02 2.02
C ALA A 111 -9.01 -4.17 2.28
N LEU A 112 -9.87 -3.89 1.30
CA LEU A 112 -11.32 -4.10 1.42
C LEU A 112 -11.62 -5.55 1.85
N PRO A 113 -12.55 -5.75 2.79
CA PRO A 113 -12.84 -7.07 3.37
C PRO A 113 -13.19 -8.10 2.29
N CYS A 114 -13.86 -7.68 1.22
CA CYS A 114 -14.24 -8.57 0.12
C CYS A 114 -13.03 -9.21 -0.60
N VAL A 115 -11.96 -8.44 -0.82
CA VAL A 115 -10.78 -8.87 -1.57
C VAL A 115 -9.76 -9.51 -0.65
N SER A 116 -9.57 -8.97 0.57
CA SER A 116 -8.67 -9.54 1.57
C SER A 116 -9.11 -10.93 2.02
N LEU A 117 -10.42 -11.19 2.13
CA LEU A 117 -10.98 -12.52 2.42
C LEU A 117 -10.75 -13.50 1.24
N ARG A 118 -10.88 -13.04 -0.01
CA ARG A 118 -10.57 -13.83 -1.21
C ARG A 118 -9.09 -14.19 -1.28
N LEU A 119 -8.19 -13.23 -1.02
CA LEU A 119 -6.74 -13.48 -0.97
C LEU A 119 -6.35 -14.39 0.20
N ALA A 120 -6.95 -14.21 1.38
CA ALA A 120 -6.70 -15.07 2.53
C ALA A 120 -7.22 -16.50 2.29
N ARG A 121 -8.26 -16.66 1.48
CA ARG A 121 -8.79 -17.95 1.05
C ARG A 121 -7.91 -18.64 0.00
N ILE A 122 -7.28 -17.89 -0.89
CA ILE A 122 -6.27 -18.41 -1.84
C ILE A 122 -4.98 -18.81 -1.10
N ARG A 123 -4.51 -17.96 -0.17
CA ARG A 123 -3.26 -18.16 0.59
C ARG A 123 -3.34 -19.29 1.62
N ARG A 124 -4.53 -19.61 2.13
CA ARG A 124 -4.77 -20.78 3.01
C ARG A 124 -4.78 -22.11 2.28
N GLY A 125 -4.43 -22.11 0.98
CA GLY A 125 -4.65 -23.25 0.11
C GLY A 125 -6.14 -23.37 -0.13
N TRP A 126 -6.64 -22.82 -1.23
CA TRP A 126 -7.92 -23.29 -1.76
C TRP A 126 -7.69 -24.70 -2.30
N GLU A 127 -7.44 -25.65 -1.40
CA GLU A 127 -7.69 -27.07 -1.60
C GLU A 127 -9.21 -27.17 -1.74
N LYS A 128 -9.66 -26.87 -2.96
CA LYS A 128 -10.87 -27.48 -3.47
C LYS A 128 -10.59 -28.97 -3.31
N GLN A 129 -11.12 -29.53 -2.24
CA GLN A 129 -11.20 -30.93 -1.92
C GLN A 129 -11.85 -31.63 -3.10
N ARG A 130 -11.08 -31.84 -4.18
CA ARG A 130 -11.12 -33.10 -4.87
C ARG A 130 -10.60 -34.04 -3.81
N CYS A 131 -11.54 -34.56 -3.03
CA CYS A 131 -11.44 -35.90 -2.51
C CYS A 131 -11.06 -36.74 -3.72
N ILE A 132 -9.76 -36.90 -3.98
CA ILE A 132 -9.25 -38.00 -4.74
C ILE A 132 -9.52 -39.16 -3.79
N ARG A 133 -10.76 -39.66 -3.86
CA ARG A 133 -11.12 -40.96 -3.40
C ARG A 133 -10.25 -41.89 -4.25
N PHE A 134 -9.05 -42.18 -3.75
CA PHE A 134 -8.34 -43.39 -4.14
C PHE A 134 -9.27 -44.53 -3.72
N GLN A 135 -10.21 -44.90 -4.60
CA GLN A 135 -10.72 -46.26 -4.59
C GLN A 135 -9.52 -47.12 -4.95
N LEU A 136 -8.85 -47.68 -3.94
CA LEU A 136 -8.11 -48.90 -4.19
C LEU A 136 -9.11 -49.90 -4.79
N PRO A 137 -8.76 -50.61 -5.88
CA PRO A 137 -9.59 -51.70 -6.34
C PRO A 137 -9.65 -52.75 -5.23
N GLU A 138 -10.86 -53.05 -4.77
CA GLU A 138 -11.16 -54.22 -3.95
C GLU A 138 -10.93 -55.46 -4.83
N ASN A 139 -9.67 -55.88 -4.96
CA ASN A 139 -9.29 -57.11 -5.63
C ASN A 139 -8.24 -57.88 -4.83
N GLU A 140 -8.58 -58.19 -3.59
CA GLU A 140 -7.96 -59.25 -2.78
C GLU A 140 -9.10 -60.09 -2.18
N ARG A 141 -9.98 -60.59 -3.05
CA ARG A 141 -11.03 -61.56 -2.70
C ARG A 141 -10.91 -62.79 -3.60
N ASN A 142 -9.71 -63.37 -3.71
CA ASN A 142 -9.56 -64.78 -4.07
C ASN A 142 -8.14 -65.32 -3.82
N GLY A 143 -8.05 -66.40 -3.04
CA GLY A 143 -6.82 -67.14 -2.73
C GLY A 143 -6.07 -66.54 -1.55
N THR A 144 -5.74 -67.24 -0.46
CA THR A 144 -5.42 -68.66 -0.33
C THR A 144 -5.33 -68.94 1.17
N GLU A 145 -6.34 -69.54 1.78
CA GLU A 145 -6.22 -70.13 3.11
C GLU A 145 -7.04 -71.42 3.14
N ASP A 146 -6.65 -72.36 2.27
CA ASP A 146 -6.86 -73.78 2.50
C ASP A 146 -5.49 -74.38 2.85
N ILE A 147 -5.13 -74.30 4.13
CA ILE A 147 -4.14 -75.19 4.73
C ILE A 147 -4.73 -75.63 6.06
N SER A 148 -5.71 -76.51 5.96
CA SER A 148 -6.08 -77.42 7.03
C SER A 148 -6.11 -78.82 6.43
N ASP A 149 -4.98 -79.52 6.42
CA ASP A 149 -4.91 -80.95 6.75
C ASP A 149 -3.49 -81.50 6.63
N VAL A 150 -3.18 -82.36 7.62
CA VAL A 150 -2.01 -83.25 7.82
C VAL A 150 -0.81 -82.70 8.58
#